data_AF-A0A3M0I936-F1
#
_entry.id   AF-A0A3M0I936-F1
#
_cell.length_a   1.000
_cell.length_b   1.000
_cell.length_c   1.000
_cell.angle_alpha   90.00
_cell.angle_beta   90.00
_cell.angle_gamma   90.00
#
_symmetry.space_group_name_H-M   'P 1'
#
loop_
_entity.id
_entity.type
_entity.pdbx_description
1 polymer ?
#
loop_
_entity_poly.entity_id
_entity_poly.type
_entity_poly.pdbx_seq_one_letter_code
_entity_poly.pdbx_strand_id
1 'polypeptide(L)'
;MGPLGVPRLPLQVHGDADAPGGLNPRPGNGSGTAHRPGRRAARHPASPSVPPAPHGLPVPLPDLALATAVPGPAPDPDASPLAASATLSAPRGLTTPRRPDAGAAERRNGREVSDTSPVDALAAALVHAREAACLTQEDLAEKSGLSVRAIRNLETGHTARPRKQSVLLLAEALGLSPAEVARLLRGSRAESHTEPRPERPPEPPPAELPAAPRNRLVGRERIVTSLRARLSSRQARDPGRPVVVVGPPGAGKTSLVLQVAHGVRDRFPDGQVFVDLHPASAEPFTPDMLVRRVLRSLGAAPAAENPEEAGARLRDALSRRQVLVVLDNVDSEAQVRPLLVDAARSAVLVAAHRELSALPGQLTHRIGALDPRNAHRMLADLAGTARTRAEPSAALSIVRSCGRLPLALHIAGLWLSARPHRSLRDLADRLVDERDRLPFLRVGDLSLQASVAARHRALPVPIAASLRRLGAVRGDFGVDDVVGRAAPSRQLAGDLLDELLSRQLTYVSEFGRNGQNRYRLYDSVRLYVAYGGERPPGDGGPADRVWLPHQTGRTHHRLRRLRPAT
;
A
#
# COMPACT_ATOMS: atom_id res chain seq x y z
N MET A 1 -67.96 -19.49 31.44
CA MET A 1 -68.83 -20.22 30.50
C MET A 1 -67.94 -20.90 29.47
N GLY A 2 -67.98 -22.24 29.37
CA GLY A 2 -67.46 -22.97 28.20
C GLY A 2 -68.29 -22.64 26.94
N PRO A 3 -68.05 -23.25 25.75
CA PRO A 3 -67.69 -24.67 25.49
C PRO A 3 -66.45 -24.82 24.56
N LEU A 4 -65.71 -25.93 24.49
CA LEU A 4 -65.98 -27.26 23.87
C LEU A 4 -66.33 -27.23 22.36
N GLY A 5 -65.58 -27.99 21.55
CA GLY A 5 -65.93 -28.28 20.15
C GLY A 5 -64.83 -28.94 19.28
N VAL A 6 -64.61 -30.25 19.45
CA VAL A 6 -63.99 -31.20 18.48
C VAL A 6 -65.04 -31.55 17.37
N PRO A 7 -64.86 -32.45 16.37
CA PRO A 7 -63.69 -33.02 15.63
C PRO A 7 -63.91 -33.08 14.08
N ARG A 8 -62.95 -33.63 13.30
CA ARG A 8 -63.18 -34.59 12.18
C ARG A 8 -61.88 -35.11 11.51
N LEU A 9 -61.73 -36.45 11.52
CA LEU A 9 -60.88 -37.34 10.68
C LEU A 9 -61.62 -37.66 9.33
N PRO A 10 -61.16 -38.54 8.40
CA PRO A 10 -59.86 -39.22 8.14
C PRO A 10 -59.45 -39.23 6.62
N LEU A 11 -58.28 -39.83 6.26
CA LEU A 11 -58.09 -40.80 5.14
C LEU A 11 -56.60 -41.22 4.94
N GLN A 12 -56.20 -42.35 5.57
CA GLN A 12 -55.78 -43.66 4.98
C GLN A 12 -55.51 -43.74 3.44
N VAL A 13 -54.60 -44.54 2.81
CA VAL A 13 -53.80 -45.78 3.09
C VAL A 13 -52.69 -45.97 2.01
N HIS A 14 -51.62 -46.75 2.35
CA HIS A 14 -50.78 -47.72 1.58
C HIS A 14 -49.28 -47.37 1.70
N GLY A 15 -48.39 -48.14 2.36
CA GLY A 15 -48.15 -49.61 2.36
C GLY A 15 -46.90 -49.85 1.49
N ASP A 16 -45.87 -50.65 1.79
CA ASP A 16 -45.52 -51.59 2.86
C ASP A 16 -43.98 -51.81 2.84
N ALA A 17 -43.43 -52.28 3.98
CA ALA A 17 -42.38 -53.31 4.20
C ALA A 17 -41.05 -53.31 3.38
N ASP A 18 -39.86 -53.68 3.86
CA ASP A 18 -39.43 -54.58 4.94
C ASP A 18 -37.99 -54.24 5.42
N ALA A 19 -37.73 -54.48 6.71
CA ALA A 19 -36.41 -54.70 7.32
C ALA A 19 -36.17 -56.23 7.49
N PRO A 20 -35.00 -56.79 7.90
CA PRO A 20 -34.32 -56.56 9.20
C PRO A 20 -32.76 -56.53 9.09
N GLY A 21 -31.97 -56.00 10.04
CA GLY A 21 -31.61 -56.59 11.36
C GLY A 21 -30.62 -57.77 11.19
N GLY A 22 -29.44 -57.90 11.80
CA GLY A 22 -28.72 -57.18 12.85
C GLY A 22 -27.49 -58.02 13.28
N LEU A 23 -26.57 -57.36 14.02
CA LEU A 23 -25.71 -57.90 15.09
C LEU A 23 -24.55 -58.91 14.81
N ASN A 24 -23.33 -58.41 15.12
CA ASN A 24 -22.09 -59.07 15.58
C ASN A 24 -22.32 -60.11 16.72
N PRO A 25 -21.40 -61.06 17.06
CA PRO A 25 -19.96 -60.82 17.36
C PRO A 25 -18.92 -61.96 17.09
N ARG A 26 -17.64 -61.65 17.39
CA ARG A 26 -16.37 -62.45 17.36
C ARG A 26 -16.33 -63.65 18.36
N PRO A 27 -15.20 -64.36 18.68
CA PRO A 27 -13.81 -64.49 18.12
C PRO A 27 -13.23 -65.95 18.06
N GLY A 28 -11.96 -66.13 17.61
CA GLY A 28 -11.02 -67.07 18.25
C GLY A 28 -10.08 -67.96 17.39
N ASN A 29 -8.76 -67.82 17.63
CA ASN A 29 -7.64 -68.80 17.56
C ASN A 29 -7.28 -69.47 16.21
N GLY A 30 -6.04 -69.84 15.85
CA GLY A 30 -4.70 -69.81 16.44
C GLY A 30 -3.73 -70.73 15.64
N SER A 31 -2.53 -70.24 15.34
CA SER A 31 -1.20 -70.92 15.19
C SER A 31 -0.91 -72.16 14.31
N GLY A 32 0.21 -72.08 13.55
CA GLY A 32 1.17 -73.17 13.23
C GLY A 32 0.96 -73.90 11.89
N THR A 33 1.94 -74.32 11.06
CA THR A 33 3.40 -74.49 11.15
C THR A 33 3.96 -74.81 9.74
N ALA A 34 5.28 -74.66 9.57
CA ALA A 34 6.09 -74.84 8.36
C ALA A 34 6.21 -76.29 7.81
N HIS A 35 6.44 -76.47 6.50
CA HIS A 35 7.71 -76.96 5.90
C HIS A 35 7.63 -77.23 4.36
N ARG A 36 8.66 -76.74 3.64
CA ARG A 36 9.15 -77.08 2.27
C ARG A 36 9.61 -78.55 2.13
N PRO A 37 9.99 -79.15 0.96
CA PRO A 37 10.78 -78.60 -0.19
C PRO A 37 10.37 -79.17 -1.60
N GLY A 38 10.98 -78.91 -2.77
CA GLY A 38 12.22 -78.23 -3.19
C GLY A 38 12.50 -78.36 -4.71
N ARG A 39 13.65 -77.78 -5.12
CA ARG A 39 14.47 -78.01 -6.37
C ARG A 39 13.89 -77.42 -7.67
N ARG A 40 14.59 -76.67 -8.56
CA ARG A 40 16.01 -76.45 -8.99
C ARG A 40 16.16 -74.97 -9.43
N ALA A 41 17.22 -74.23 -9.08
CA ALA A 41 18.48 -73.98 -9.84
C ALA A 41 18.28 -73.74 -11.35
N ALA A 42 18.84 -72.73 -12.05
CA ALA A 42 19.64 -71.54 -11.75
C ALA A 42 19.87 -70.85 -13.13
N ARG A 43 19.88 -69.51 -13.19
CA ARG A 43 20.82 -68.64 -13.96
C ARG A 43 20.19 -67.27 -14.34
N HIS A 44 20.59 -66.27 -13.54
CA HIS A 44 21.07 -64.91 -13.90
C HIS A 44 20.20 -63.88 -14.65
N PRO A 45 20.40 -62.56 -14.39
CA PRO A 45 19.45 -61.82 -13.57
C PRO A 45 18.89 -60.53 -14.19
N ALA A 46 17.66 -60.24 -13.77
CA ALA A 46 17.10 -58.96 -13.30
C ALA A 46 17.46 -57.64 -14.02
N SER A 47 16.46 -57.10 -14.69
CA SER A 47 16.12 -55.67 -14.61
C SER A 47 14.68 -55.56 -14.10
N PRO A 48 14.44 -54.77 -13.04
CA PRO A 48 13.15 -54.08 -12.96
C PRO A 48 13.25 -52.62 -12.48
N SER A 49 12.65 -51.75 -13.28
CA SER A 49 11.68 -50.71 -12.89
C SER A 49 11.70 -50.21 -11.45
N VAL A 50 12.09 -48.94 -11.28
CA VAL A 50 12.04 -48.16 -10.03
C VAL A 50 10.89 -47.13 -10.10
N PRO A 51 9.95 -47.11 -9.13
CA PRO A 51 9.04 -45.97 -8.88
C PRO A 51 9.64 -45.00 -7.82
N PRO A 52 9.10 -43.77 -7.67
CA PRO A 52 9.89 -42.57 -7.38
C PRO A 52 10.32 -42.41 -5.92
N ALA A 53 11.50 -41.81 -5.74
CA ALA A 53 12.12 -41.50 -4.46
C ALA A 53 11.55 -40.23 -3.79
N PRO A 54 11.50 -40.18 -2.44
CA PRO A 54 11.08 -39.00 -1.69
C PRO A 54 12.19 -37.94 -1.57
N HIS A 55 11.73 -36.71 -1.34
CA HIS A 55 12.44 -35.45 -1.28
C HIS A 55 13.75 -35.43 -0.47
N GLY A 56 14.73 -34.72 -1.04
CA GLY A 56 16.09 -34.55 -0.54
C GLY A 56 16.21 -33.87 0.81
N LEU A 57 17.02 -34.51 1.64
CA LEU A 57 17.65 -34.03 2.86
C LEU A 57 18.83 -33.06 2.54
N PRO A 58 19.33 -32.30 3.53
CA PRO A 58 20.04 -31.04 3.31
C PRO A 58 21.50 -31.22 2.87
N VAL A 59 21.95 -30.30 2.02
CA VAL A 59 23.34 -30.16 1.56
C VAL A 59 24.24 -29.71 2.74
N PRO A 60 25.42 -30.33 2.97
CA PRO A 60 26.33 -29.94 4.03
C PRO A 60 27.09 -28.64 3.66
N LEU A 61 27.29 -27.78 4.67
CA LEU A 61 28.22 -26.64 4.61
C LEU A 61 29.66 -27.14 4.49
N PRO A 62 30.55 -26.52 3.69
CA PRO A 62 31.96 -26.87 3.71
C PRO A 62 32.65 -26.21 4.92
N ASP A 63 33.46 -27.01 5.61
CA ASP A 63 34.48 -26.58 6.55
C ASP A 63 35.46 -25.61 5.88
N LEU A 64 35.72 -24.47 6.52
CA LEU A 64 36.79 -23.56 6.15
C LEU A 64 37.75 -23.38 7.32
N ALA A 65 38.92 -23.98 7.11
CA ALA A 65 40.09 -23.95 7.96
C ALA A 65 40.57 -22.52 8.24
N LEU A 66 41.12 -22.37 9.45
CA LEU A 66 41.84 -21.21 9.94
C LEU A 66 43.04 -20.90 9.03
N ALA A 67 42.95 -19.82 8.24
CA ALA A 67 44.10 -19.19 7.63
C ALA A 67 44.53 -18.00 8.50
N THR A 68 45.70 -18.13 9.10
CA THR A 68 46.42 -17.11 9.86
C THR A 68 46.71 -15.88 8.98
N ALA A 69 46.19 -14.71 9.38
CA ALA A 69 46.50 -13.44 8.73
C ALA A 69 47.81 -12.85 9.28
N VAL A 70 48.76 -12.64 8.37
CA VAL A 70 49.98 -11.84 8.55
C VAL A 70 49.59 -10.34 8.64
N PRO A 71 50.14 -9.55 9.57
CA PRO A 71 49.83 -8.13 9.67
C PRO A 71 50.60 -7.30 8.62
N GLY A 72 49.87 -6.54 7.80
CA GLY A 72 50.42 -5.46 6.97
C GLY A 72 50.62 -4.17 7.77
N PRO A 73 51.52 -3.26 7.33
CA PRO A 73 52.07 -2.19 8.17
C PRO A 73 51.08 -1.05 8.41
N ALA A 74 51.26 -0.40 9.56
CA ALA A 74 50.52 0.78 10.01
C ALA A 74 50.76 2.00 9.10
N PRO A 75 49.78 2.91 8.96
CA PRO A 75 50.01 4.20 8.34
C PRO A 75 50.66 5.18 9.33
N ASP A 76 51.70 5.86 8.86
CA ASP A 76 52.41 6.95 9.54
C ASP A 76 51.48 8.12 9.89
N PRO A 77 51.63 8.76 11.07
CA PRO A 77 50.87 9.93 11.47
C PRO A 77 51.72 11.19 11.32
N ASP A 78 51.73 11.84 10.16
CA ASP A 78 52.13 13.25 10.07
C ASP A 78 51.72 13.87 8.72
N ALA A 79 50.60 14.60 8.74
CA ALA A 79 50.29 15.65 7.76
C ALA A 79 49.19 16.57 8.30
N SER A 80 49.57 17.59 9.06
CA SER A 80 48.83 18.86 9.11
C SER A 80 49.11 19.66 7.84
N PRO A 81 48.20 20.54 7.36
CA PRO A 81 48.26 21.92 7.83
C PRO A 81 46.91 22.68 7.95
N LEU A 82 46.94 23.59 8.92
CA LEU A 82 46.45 24.98 8.90
C LEU A 82 44.94 25.31 8.93
N ALA A 83 44.62 26.04 10.00
CA ALA A 83 43.39 26.71 10.33
C ALA A 83 43.17 28.01 9.52
N ALA A 84 41.89 28.37 9.35
CA ALA A 84 41.47 29.76 9.19
C ALA A 84 40.08 29.95 9.82
N SER A 85 40.05 30.70 10.92
CA SER A 85 38.85 31.28 11.50
C SER A 85 38.45 32.53 10.74
N ALA A 86 37.15 32.74 10.52
CA ALA A 86 36.60 34.07 10.26
C ALA A 86 35.15 34.18 10.77
N THR A 87 35.00 35.06 11.76
CA THR A 87 33.78 35.64 12.32
C THR A 87 33.20 36.70 11.38
N LEU A 88 31.91 37.05 11.55
CA LEU A 88 31.19 38.34 11.29
C LEU A 88 29.83 38.08 10.63
N SER A 89 28.70 38.31 11.33
CA SER A 89 27.96 39.57 11.54
C SER A 89 26.84 39.81 10.51
N ALA A 90 25.66 40.10 11.06
CA ALA A 90 24.43 40.47 10.37
C ALA A 90 24.49 41.89 9.75
N PRO A 91 23.46 42.27 8.98
CA PRO A 91 22.94 43.63 9.10
C PRO A 91 21.41 43.74 9.19
N ARG A 92 20.99 44.77 9.95
CA ARG A 92 19.66 45.38 9.99
C ARG A 92 19.63 46.59 9.05
N GLY A 93 18.52 46.74 8.32
CA GLY A 93 17.70 47.98 8.31
C GLY A 93 18.01 49.11 7.32
N LEU A 94 16.92 49.81 6.97
CA LEU A 94 16.77 51.11 6.26
C LEU A 94 16.73 50.99 4.72
N THR A 95 15.86 51.63 3.92
CA THR A 95 14.74 52.59 4.09
C THR A 95 14.07 52.72 2.72
N THR A 96 12.78 53.07 2.70
CA THR A 96 12.01 53.46 1.50
C THR A 96 12.54 54.76 0.85
N PRO A 97 12.16 55.05 -0.40
CA PRO A 97 11.25 56.18 -0.57
C PRO A 97 10.12 56.02 -1.60
N ARG A 98 9.15 56.91 -1.37
CA ARG A 98 7.87 57.25 -2.00
C ARG A 98 7.91 57.58 -3.50
N ARG A 99 6.75 57.34 -4.16
CA ARG A 99 6.29 57.94 -5.43
C ARG A 99 6.16 59.48 -5.37
N PRO A 100 6.02 60.13 -6.54
CA PRO A 100 4.79 60.88 -6.79
C PRO A 100 4.14 60.64 -8.18
N ASP A 101 2.90 61.08 -8.28
CA ASP A 101 1.89 60.89 -9.33
C ASP A 101 2.01 61.82 -10.55
N ALA A 102 1.19 61.48 -11.55
CA ALA A 102 0.42 62.35 -12.47
C ALA A 102 0.94 62.58 -13.89
N GLY A 103 0.05 62.37 -14.86
CA GLY A 103 0.22 62.79 -16.25
C GLY A 103 -0.67 62.04 -17.25
N ALA A 104 -1.97 62.34 -17.25
CA ALA A 104 -2.87 62.00 -18.33
C ALA A 104 -2.53 62.81 -19.60
N ALA A 105 -2.50 62.16 -20.76
CA ALA A 105 -2.68 62.84 -22.05
C ALA A 105 -3.33 61.87 -23.06
N GLU A 106 -4.48 62.30 -23.53
CA GLU A 106 -5.32 61.70 -24.56
C GLU A 106 -4.56 61.43 -25.86
N ARG A 107 -4.83 60.28 -26.49
CA ARG A 107 -5.03 60.21 -27.94
C ARG A 107 -6.23 59.32 -28.24
N ARG A 108 -7.32 59.98 -28.63
CA ARG A 108 -8.48 59.41 -29.30
C ARG A 108 -8.16 59.10 -30.77
N ASN A 109 -8.84 58.06 -31.23
CA ASN A 109 -9.25 57.73 -32.59
C ASN A 109 -8.29 57.00 -33.54
N GLY A 110 -8.57 55.70 -33.66
CA GLY A 110 -8.40 54.85 -34.83
C GLY A 110 -9.27 53.60 -34.70
N ARG A 111 -10.57 53.73 -34.93
CA ARG A 111 -11.49 52.64 -35.35
C ARG A 111 -10.87 52.00 -36.62
N GLU A 112 -10.94 50.72 -36.98
CA GLU A 112 -11.87 49.62 -36.72
C GLU A 112 -11.30 48.41 -37.50
N VAL A 113 -11.17 47.21 -36.92
CA VAL A 113 -11.45 45.91 -37.58
C VAL A 113 -11.88 44.97 -36.46
N SER A 114 -13.16 44.60 -36.45
CA SER A 114 -13.75 43.62 -35.55
C SER A 114 -13.15 42.24 -35.82
N ASP A 115 -12.40 41.70 -34.87
CA ASP A 115 -12.02 40.29 -34.86
C ASP A 115 -13.22 39.46 -34.36
N THR A 116 -14.28 39.40 -35.18
CA THR A 116 -15.50 38.67 -34.84
C THR A 116 -15.18 37.18 -34.85
N SER A 117 -15.35 36.50 -33.72
CA SER A 117 -15.10 35.06 -33.61
C SER A 117 -15.82 34.31 -34.73
N PRO A 118 -15.21 33.28 -35.36
CA PRO A 118 -15.85 32.47 -36.41
C PRO A 118 -17.22 31.91 -36.01
N VAL A 119 -17.42 31.66 -34.71
CA VAL A 119 -18.69 31.20 -34.13
C VAL A 119 -19.74 32.31 -34.15
N ASP A 120 -19.36 33.54 -33.81
CA ASP A 120 -20.25 34.71 -33.83
C ASP A 120 -20.60 35.12 -35.27
N ALA A 121 -19.65 34.98 -36.19
CA ALA A 121 -19.87 35.18 -37.63
C ALA A 121 -20.85 34.14 -38.21
N LEU A 122 -20.75 32.88 -37.79
CA LEU A 122 -21.69 31.83 -38.18
C LEU A 122 -23.09 32.06 -37.59
N ALA A 123 -23.15 32.42 -36.31
CA ALA A 123 -24.39 32.73 -35.61
C ALA A 123 -25.14 33.89 -36.28
N ALA A 124 -24.45 34.99 -36.58
CA ALA A 124 -25.00 36.14 -37.30
C ALA A 124 -25.47 35.78 -38.72
N ALA A 125 -24.71 34.94 -39.44
CA ALA A 125 -25.08 34.50 -40.79
C ALA A 125 -26.35 33.63 -40.79
N LEU A 126 -26.55 32.79 -39.78
CA LEU A 126 -27.77 31.99 -39.64
C LEU A 126 -28.99 32.84 -39.30
N VAL A 127 -28.85 33.81 -38.39
CA VAL A 127 -29.91 34.77 -38.06
C VAL A 127 -30.32 35.55 -39.31
N HIS A 128 -29.34 36.09 -40.03
CA HIS A 128 -29.60 36.89 -41.22
C HIS A 128 -30.27 36.07 -42.34
N ALA A 129 -29.82 34.83 -42.57
CA ALA A 129 -30.41 33.94 -43.55
C ALA A 129 -31.86 33.54 -43.20
N ARG A 130 -32.14 33.29 -41.91
CA ARG A 130 -33.51 33.00 -41.43
C ARG A 130 -34.44 34.19 -41.63
N GLU A 131 -33.98 35.39 -41.29
CA GLU A 131 -34.76 36.62 -41.45
C GLU A 131 -35.02 36.95 -42.92
N ALA A 132 -34.02 36.77 -43.79
CA ALA A 132 -34.18 36.94 -45.23
C ALA A 132 -35.20 35.95 -45.84
N ALA A 133 -35.33 34.76 -45.25
CA ALA A 133 -36.34 33.77 -45.62
C ALA A 133 -37.71 34.00 -44.96
N CYS A 134 -37.87 35.06 -44.16
CA CYS A 134 -39.09 35.38 -43.39
C CYS A 134 -39.59 34.22 -42.48
N LEU A 135 -38.66 33.44 -41.90
CA LEU A 135 -39.00 32.31 -41.03
C LEU A 135 -38.83 32.65 -39.55
N THR A 136 -39.72 32.17 -38.69
CA THR A 136 -39.47 32.13 -37.24
C THR A 136 -38.50 30.99 -36.87
N GLN A 137 -37.98 30.96 -35.64
CA GLN A 137 -37.15 29.83 -35.18
C GLN A 137 -37.96 28.52 -35.17
N GLU A 138 -39.26 28.62 -34.91
CA GLU A 138 -40.24 27.54 -34.95
C GLU A 138 -40.47 27.03 -36.38
N ASP A 139 -40.67 27.93 -37.35
CA ASP A 139 -40.85 27.54 -38.76
C ASP A 139 -39.58 26.89 -39.34
N LEU A 140 -38.40 27.39 -38.95
CA LEU A 140 -37.13 26.82 -39.38
C LEU A 140 -36.89 25.44 -38.74
N ALA A 141 -37.30 25.25 -37.49
CA ALA A 141 -37.23 23.96 -36.80
C ALA A 141 -38.08 22.89 -37.52
N GLU A 142 -39.30 23.25 -37.90
CA GLU A 142 -40.21 22.39 -38.64
C GLU A 142 -39.63 22.02 -40.01
N LYS A 143 -39.09 23.00 -40.75
CA LYS A 143 -38.50 22.77 -42.08
C LYS A 143 -37.18 22.00 -42.04
N SER A 144 -36.32 22.21 -41.04
CA SER A 144 -35.00 21.58 -40.98
C SER A 144 -34.97 20.26 -40.18
N GLY A 145 -36.06 19.91 -39.50
CA GLY A 145 -36.12 18.76 -38.60
C GLY A 145 -35.23 18.88 -37.35
N LEU A 146 -34.78 20.09 -37.01
CA LEU A 146 -34.01 20.36 -35.78
C LEU A 146 -34.93 20.92 -34.70
N SER A 147 -34.54 20.82 -33.43
CA SER A 147 -35.32 21.45 -32.36
C SER A 147 -35.11 22.97 -32.35
N VAL A 148 -36.15 23.73 -31.95
CA VAL A 148 -36.08 25.19 -31.75
C VAL A 148 -34.93 25.56 -30.82
N ARG A 149 -34.68 24.76 -29.78
CA ARG A 149 -33.53 24.94 -28.86
C ARG A 149 -32.19 24.77 -29.56
N ALA A 150 -32.06 23.82 -30.48
CA ALA A 150 -30.82 23.63 -31.24
C ALA A 150 -30.56 24.81 -32.17
N ILE A 151 -31.58 25.32 -32.85
CA ILE A 151 -31.49 26.51 -33.71
C ILE A 151 -31.10 27.74 -32.90
N ARG A 152 -31.79 27.98 -31.77
CA ARG A 152 -31.45 29.09 -30.87
C ARG A 152 -30.01 29.04 -30.39
N ASN A 153 -29.51 27.88 -29.98
CA ASN A 153 -28.13 27.73 -29.51
C ASN A 153 -27.08 27.93 -30.62
N LEU A 154 -27.46 27.78 -31.90
CA LEU A 154 -26.61 28.05 -33.05
C LEU A 154 -26.64 29.55 -33.40
N GLU A 155 -27.82 30.17 -33.39
CA GLU A 155 -28.02 31.60 -33.64
C GLU A 155 -27.45 32.52 -32.54
N THR A 156 -27.31 32.03 -31.31
CA THR A 156 -26.72 32.80 -30.19
C THR A 156 -25.24 32.49 -29.94
N GLY A 157 -24.59 31.73 -30.83
CA GLY A 157 -23.17 31.36 -30.69
C GLY A 157 -22.84 30.45 -29.49
N HIS A 158 -23.85 29.95 -28.76
CA HIS A 158 -23.65 29.07 -27.60
C HIS A 158 -23.10 27.69 -27.99
N THR A 159 -23.23 27.33 -29.26
CA THR A 159 -22.66 26.10 -29.82
C THR A 159 -21.34 26.43 -30.52
N ALA A 160 -20.24 26.35 -29.77
CA ALA A 160 -18.90 26.63 -30.30
C ALA A 160 -18.48 25.70 -31.47
N ARG A 161 -19.09 24.51 -31.58
CA ARG A 161 -18.81 23.52 -32.64
C ARG A 161 -20.09 22.85 -33.15
N PRO A 162 -20.80 23.46 -34.12
CA PRO A 162 -21.97 22.86 -34.75
C PRO A 162 -21.60 21.55 -35.44
N ARG A 163 -22.47 20.54 -35.37
CA ARG A 163 -22.30 19.33 -36.18
C ARG A 163 -22.51 19.69 -37.65
N LYS A 164 -21.63 19.21 -38.53
CA LYS A 164 -21.72 19.42 -39.99
C LYS A 164 -23.11 19.08 -40.54
N GLN A 165 -23.71 17.99 -40.06
CA GLN A 165 -25.05 17.57 -40.47
C GLN A 165 -26.12 18.60 -40.10
N SER A 166 -26.04 19.20 -38.92
CA SER A 166 -27.00 20.23 -38.48
C SER A 166 -26.90 21.51 -39.32
N VAL A 167 -25.69 21.90 -39.73
CA VAL A 167 -25.48 23.05 -40.62
C VAL A 167 -26.02 22.78 -42.02
N LEU A 168 -25.85 21.56 -42.52
CA LEU A 168 -26.38 21.15 -43.83
C LEU A 168 -27.91 21.13 -43.86
N LEU A 169 -28.55 20.58 -42.82
CA LEU A 169 -30.02 20.58 -42.69
C LEU A 169 -30.60 21.99 -42.63
N LEU A 170 -29.93 22.92 -41.93
CA LEU A 170 -30.35 24.32 -41.89
C LEU A 170 -30.15 25.01 -43.24
N ALA A 171 -29.03 24.76 -43.91
CA ALA A 171 -28.76 25.36 -45.19
C ALA A 171 -29.73 24.88 -46.29
N GLU A 172 -30.14 23.62 -46.23
CA GLU A 172 -31.20 23.05 -47.08
C GLU A 172 -32.55 23.70 -46.78
N ALA A 173 -32.95 23.80 -45.51
CA ALA A 173 -34.22 24.42 -45.10
C ALA A 173 -34.30 25.93 -45.43
N LEU A 174 -33.16 26.61 -45.46
CA LEU A 174 -33.02 28.02 -45.80
C LEU A 174 -32.81 28.26 -47.31
N GLY A 175 -32.74 27.21 -48.13
CA GLY A 175 -32.57 27.32 -49.58
C GLY A 175 -31.25 27.96 -50.00
N LEU A 176 -30.19 27.80 -49.21
CA LEU A 176 -28.91 28.48 -49.45
C LEU A 176 -28.19 27.90 -50.67
N SER A 177 -27.58 28.78 -51.46
CA SER A 177 -26.78 28.37 -52.61
C SER A 177 -25.53 27.59 -52.17
N PRO A 178 -24.95 26.75 -53.04
CA PRO A 178 -23.71 26.02 -52.73
C PRO A 178 -22.55 26.92 -52.27
N ALA A 179 -22.49 28.17 -52.78
CA ALA A 179 -21.49 29.15 -52.37
C ALA A 179 -21.72 29.69 -50.95
N GLU A 180 -22.98 29.85 -50.53
CA GLU A 180 -23.38 30.26 -49.19
C GLU A 180 -23.21 29.13 -48.18
N VAL A 181 -23.58 27.90 -48.56
CA VAL A 181 -23.30 26.68 -47.80
C VAL A 181 -21.80 26.55 -47.56
N ALA A 182 -20.97 26.76 -48.58
CA ALA A 182 -19.51 26.74 -48.45
C ALA A 182 -18.96 27.87 -47.56
N ARG A 183 -19.67 29.01 -47.46
CA ARG A 183 -19.29 30.13 -46.58
C ARG A 183 -19.67 29.85 -45.12
N LEU A 184 -20.86 29.32 -44.86
CA LEU A 184 -21.28 28.85 -43.53
C LEU A 184 -20.39 27.69 -43.05
N LEU A 185 -20.05 26.77 -43.96
CA LEU A 185 -19.15 25.68 -43.65
C LEU A 185 -17.73 26.17 -43.38
N ARG A 186 -17.24 27.25 -44.01
CA ARG A 186 -15.95 27.88 -43.68
C ARG A 186 -15.94 28.52 -42.28
N GLY A 187 -17.05 29.09 -41.81
CA GLY A 187 -17.18 29.53 -40.41
C GLY A 187 -17.23 28.37 -39.41
N SER A 188 -17.87 27.25 -39.79
CA SER A 188 -17.87 26.01 -38.99
C SER A 188 -16.56 25.20 -39.09
N ARG A 189 -15.81 25.44 -40.17
CA ARG A 189 -14.47 24.94 -40.49
C ARG A 189 -13.48 26.10 -40.36
N ALA A 190 -13.48 26.76 -39.20
CA ALA A 190 -12.17 26.98 -38.59
C ALA A 190 -11.56 25.58 -38.46
N GLU A 191 -10.89 25.16 -39.53
CA GLU A 191 -9.93 24.09 -39.61
C GLU A 191 -9.19 24.11 -38.27
N SER A 192 -9.09 23.01 -37.54
CA SER A 192 -8.06 21.99 -37.80
C SER A 192 -6.64 22.53 -38.01
N HIS A 193 -6.41 23.84 -37.90
CA HIS A 193 -5.33 24.38 -37.10
C HIS A 193 -5.76 24.13 -35.64
N THR A 194 -5.47 22.97 -35.09
CA THR A 194 -4.28 22.93 -34.24
C THR A 194 -3.27 24.00 -34.68
N GLU A 195 -3.52 25.27 -34.32
CA GLU A 195 -2.40 26.00 -33.72
C GLU A 195 -1.79 24.97 -32.77
N PRO A 196 -0.50 24.63 -32.88
CA PRO A 196 0.13 23.85 -31.84
C PRO A 196 -0.17 24.63 -30.58
N ARG A 197 -1.18 24.21 -29.81
CA ARG A 197 -1.43 24.67 -28.45
C ARG A 197 -0.03 24.57 -27.89
N PRO A 198 0.66 25.71 -27.61
CA PRO A 198 2.11 25.77 -27.54
C PRO A 198 2.50 24.54 -26.77
N GLU A 199 3.11 23.57 -27.49
CA GLU A 199 3.17 22.16 -27.08
C GLU A 199 3.52 22.21 -25.62
N ARG A 200 2.52 21.95 -24.75
CA ARG A 200 2.68 22.31 -23.34
C ARG A 200 3.95 21.57 -22.96
N PRO A 201 5.04 22.26 -22.58
CA PRO A 201 6.35 21.63 -22.50
C PRO A 201 6.13 20.35 -21.70
N PRO A 202 6.61 19.20 -22.20
CA PRO A 202 6.23 17.89 -21.68
C PRO A 202 6.29 17.99 -20.16
N GLU A 203 5.13 17.79 -19.51
CA GLU A 203 5.03 18.03 -18.08
C GLU A 203 6.16 17.25 -17.41
N PRO A 204 6.96 17.91 -16.55
CA PRO A 204 8.14 17.28 -16.00
C PRO A 204 7.71 15.97 -15.33
N PRO A 205 8.52 14.90 -15.47
CA PRO A 205 8.16 13.61 -14.89
C PRO A 205 7.92 13.77 -13.38
N PRO A 206 6.94 13.06 -12.80
CA PRO A 206 6.63 13.19 -11.39
C PRO A 206 7.85 12.88 -10.53
N ALA A 207 8.12 13.73 -9.54
CA ALA A 207 9.21 13.58 -8.58
C ALA A 207 8.64 13.64 -7.16
N GLU A 208 7.80 12.66 -6.81
CA GLU A 208 6.96 12.71 -5.59
C GLU A 208 7.59 12.03 -4.38
N LEU A 209 8.83 11.55 -4.47
CA LEU A 209 9.48 10.87 -3.35
C LEU A 209 9.66 11.83 -2.16
N PRO A 210 9.17 11.49 -0.95
CA PRO A 210 9.51 12.19 0.28
C PRO A 210 11.03 12.23 0.48
N ALA A 211 11.50 13.16 1.31
CA ALA A 211 12.93 13.29 1.60
C ALA A 211 13.54 11.94 2.03
N ALA A 212 14.68 11.60 1.44
CA ALA A 212 15.42 10.41 1.84
C ALA A 212 15.86 10.52 3.31
N PRO A 213 15.87 9.42 4.07
CA PRO A 213 16.58 9.39 5.35
C PRO A 213 18.03 9.84 5.14
N ARG A 214 18.45 10.89 5.86
CA ARG A 214 19.81 11.45 5.73
C ARG A 214 20.88 10.51 6.29
N ASN A 215 20.51 9.74 7.32
CA ASN A 215 21.42 8.81 7.97
C ASN A 215 21.41 7.46 7.26
N ARG A 216 22.57 6.79 7.27
CA ARG A 216 22.70 5.41 6.79
C ARG A 216 21.78 4.49 7.60
N LEU A 217 21.10 3.58 6.91
CA LEU A 217 20.31 2.53 7.56
C LEU A 217 21.24 1.43 8.09
N VAL A 218 21.64 1.60 9.34
CA VAL A 218 22.51 0.70 10.10
C VAL A 218 22.02 -0.75 10.01
N GLY A 219 22.87 -1.65 9.54
CA GLY A 219 22.61 -3.08 9.46
C GLY A 219 21.69 -3.51 8.31
N ARG A 220 21.33 -2.58 7.42
CA ARG A 220 20.45 -2.82 6.26
C ARG A 220 21.15 -2.64 4.93
N GLU A 221 22.47 -2.49 4.94
CA GLU A 221 23.29 -2.21 3.77
C GLU A 221 23.13 -3.28 2.68
N ARG A 222 23.21 -4.55 3.06
CA ARG A 222 23.04 -5.69 2.12
C ARG A 222 21.65 -5.71 1.50
N ILE A 223 20.62 -5.37 2.29
CA ILE A 223 19.24 -5.32 1.81
C ILE A 223 19.08 -4.17 0.83
N VAL A 224 19.57 -2.97 1.17
CA VAL A 224 19.57 -1.81 0.26
C VAL A 224 20.26 -2.16 -1.06
N THR A 225 21.46 -2.72 -1.02
CA THR A 225 22.20 -3.13 -2.23
C THR A 225 21.42 -4.16 -3.06
N SER A 226 20.88 -5.20 -2.41
CA SER A 226 20.07 -6.21 -3.09
C SER A 226 18.83 -5.62 -3.76
N LEU A 227 18.10 -4.75 -3.05
CA LEU A 227 16.89 -4.12 -3.57
C LEU A 227 17.20 -3.18 -4.74
N ARG A 228 18.27 -2.37 -4.63
CA ARG A 228 18.73 -1.50 -5.72
C ARG A 228 19.14 -2.30 -6.95
N ALA A 229 19.91 -3.37 -6.77
CA ALA A 229 20.33 -4.23 -7.88
C ALA A 229 19.14 -4.85 -8.61
N ARG A 230 18.13 -5.32 -7.86
CA ARG A 230 16.89 -5.89 -8.43
C ARG A 230 16.10 -4.86 -9.20
N LEU A 231 15.85 -3.68 -8.63
CA LEU A 231 15.11 -2.60 -9.29
C LEU A 231 15.87 -1.99 -10.48
N SER A 232 17.20 -2.14 -10.53
CA SER A 232 18.04 -1.65 -11.63
C SER A 232 18.25 -2.67 -12.75
N SER A 233 17.91 -3.95 -12.53
CA SER A 233 18.20 -5.02 -13.49
C SER A 233 17.18 -5.04 -14.62
N ARG A 234 17.59 -4.56 -15.81
CA ARG A 234 16.80 -4.64 -17.05
C ARG A 234 16.69 -6.06 -17.62
N GLN A 235 17.57 -6.97 -17.18
CA GLN A 235 17.62 -8.38 -17.60
C GLN A 235 17.02 -9.31 -16.54
N ALA A 236 16.28 -8.79 -15.56
CA ALA A 236 15.54 -9.66 -14.66
C ALA A 236 14.68 -10.60 -15.52
N ARG A 237 14.86 -11.91 -15.35
CA ARG A 237 14.11 -12.96 -16.08
C ARG A 237 12.59 -12.88 -15.90
N ASP A 238 12.13 -11.96 -15.04
CA ASP A 238 10.74 -11.75 -14.71
C ASP A 238 10.47 -10.26 -14.39
N PRO A 239 10.33 -9.44 -15.45
CA PRO A 239 10.04 -8.02 -15.34
C PRO A 239 8.62 -7.75 -14.77
N GLY A 240 8.46 -6.69 -13.97
CA GLY A 240 7.15 -6.30 -13.42
C GLY A 240 6.81 -6.86 -12.03
N ARG A 241 7.68 -7.70 -11.45
CA ARG A 241 7.48 -8.24 -10.09
C ARG A 241 7.53 -7.15 -9.02
N PRO A 242 6.53 -7.08 -8.12
CA PRO A 242 6.58 -6.15 -7.00
C PRO A 242 7.65 -6.58 -6.01
N VAL A 243 8.42 -5.61 -5.53
CA VAL A 243 9.35 -5.78 -4.42
C VAL A 243 8.62 -5.38 -3.15
N VAL A 244 8.52 -6.31 -2.19
CA VAL A 244 7.74 -6.10 -0.96
C VAL A 244 8.66 -6.13 0.25
N VAL A 245 8.56 -5.13 1.12
CA VAL A 245 9.28 -5.04 2.39
C VAL A 245 8.26 -5.18 3.52
N VAL A 246 8.40 -6.22 4.34
CA VAL A 246 7.52 -6.48 5.49
C VAL A 246 8.30 -6.48 6.79
N GLY A 247 7.62 -6.17 7.89
CA GLY A 247 8.23 -6.15 9.22
C GLY A 247 7.36 -5.48 10.29
N PRO A 248 7.77 -5.57 11.57
CA PRO A 248 7.02 -5.03 12.69
C PRO A 248 6.90 -3.50 12.65
N PRO A 249 6.00 -2.89 13.43
CA PRO A 249 5.99 -1.44 13.62
C PRO A 249 7.35 -0.97 14.17
N GLY A 250 7.84 0.17 13.69
CA GLY A 250 9.16 0.68 14.07
C GLY A 250 10.39 -0.02 13.45
N ALA A 251 10.22 -1.02 12.58
CA ALA A 251 11.33 -1.74 11.92
C ALA A 251 12.11 -0.93 10.87
N GLY A 252 11.63 0.26 10.49
CA GLY A 252 12.22 1.10 9.45
C GLY A 252 11.85 0.72 8.00
N LYS A 253 10.64 0.21 7.75
CA LYS A 253 10.15 -0.14 6.40
C LYS A 253 10.14 1.07 5.46
N THR A 254 9.44 2.14 5.86
CA THR A 254 9.36 3.41 5.13
C THR A 254 10.75 3.98 4.82
N SER A 255 11.62 4.05 5.83
CA SER A 255 12.99 4.53 5.65
C SER A 255 13.77 3.68 4.63
N LEU A 256 13.62 2.35 4.68
CA LEU A 256 14.26 1.43 3.74
C LEU A 256 13.76 1.64 2.31
N VAL A 257 12.44 1.68 2.10
CA VAL A 257 11.89 1.85 0.74
C VAL A 257 12.25 3.21 0.16
N LEU A 258 12.23 4.28 0.96
CA LEU A 258 12.65 5.62 0.51
C LEU A 258 14.14 5.67 0.17
N GLN A 259 15.02 5.10 0.99
CA GLN A 259 16.46 5.09 0.70
C GLN A 259 16.79 4.27 -0.56
N VAL A 260 16.05 3.19 -0.79
CA VAL A 260 16.17 2.39 -2.03
C VAL A 260 15.65 3.20 -3.22
N ALA A 261 14.45 3.77 -3.14
CA ALA A 261 13.81 4.54 -4.20
C ALA A 261 14.68 5.72 -4.67
N HIS A 262 15.19 6.51 -3.74
CA HIS A 262 16.13 7.60 -4.06
C HIS A 262 17.40 7.10 -4.73
N GLY A 263 17.90 5.93 -4.32
CA GLY A 263 19.11 5.33 -4.89
C GLY A 263 18.94 4.70 -6.27
N VAL A 264 17.71 4.54 -6.77
CA VAL A 264 17.42 4.02 -8.12
C VAL A 264 16.67 5.02 -8.98
N ARG A 265 16.43 6.25 -8.50
CA ARG A 265 15.61 7.26 -9.20
C ARG A 265 16.04 7.47 -10.65
N ASP A 266 17.35 7.49 -10.91
CA ASP A 266 17.93 7.75 -12.24
C ASP A 266 17.67 6.59 -13.23
N ARG A 267 17.18 5.43 -12.75
CA ARG A 267 16.72 4.31 -13.58
C ARG A 267 15.27 4.45 -14.05
N PHE A 268 14.53 5.41 -13.49
CA PHE A 268 13.12 5.67 -13.77
C PHE A 268 12.95 7.11 -14.28
N PRO A 269 13.41 7.39 -15.51
CA PRO A 269 13.43 8.75 -16.07
C PRO A 269 12.04 9.34 -16.27
N ASP A 270 11.01 8.50 -16.40
CA ASP A 270 9.64 8.94 -16.58
C ASP A 270 8.95 9.26 -15.24
N GLY A 271 9.68 9.15 -14.12
CA GLY A 271 9.30 9.70 -12.82
C GLY A 271 9.17 8.67 -11.70
N GLN A 272 8.88 9.17 -10.51
CA GLN A 272 8.65 8.41 -9.30
C GLN A 272 7.40 8.93 -8.57
N VAL A 273 6.49 8.02 -8.26
CA VAL A 273 5.24 8.30 -7.56
C VAL A 273 5.29 7.66 -6.18
N PHE A 274 5.06 8.42 -5.12
CA PHE A 274 4.95 7.91 -3.76
C PHE A 274 3.51 8.05 -3.28
N VAL A 275 2.97 6.97 -2.70
CA VAL A 275 1.64 6.98 -2.09
C VAL A 275 1.71 6.34 -0.71
N ASP A 276 1.37 7.12 0.32
CA ASP A 276 1.04 6.59 1.65
C ASP A 276 -0.44 6.17 1.65
N LEU A 277 -0.70 4.87 1.82
CA LEU A 277 -2.05 4.31 1.76
C LEU A 277 -2.81 4.45 3.08
N HIS A 278 -2.12 4.77 4.18
CA HIS A 278 -2.73 4.98 5.49
C HIS A 278 -2.18 6.27 6.14
N PRO A 279 -2.44 7.44 5.53
CA PRO A 279 -1.98 8.70 6.07
C PRO A 279 -2.64 8.95 7.43
N ALA A 280 -1.86 9.46 8.40
CA ALA A 280 -2.32 9.67 9.77
C ALA A 280 -3.53 10.63 9.89
N SER A 281 -3.78 11.46 8.88
CA SER A 281 -4.79 12.52 8.87
C SER A 281 -5.95 12.29 7.89
N ALA A 282 -6.05 11.13 7.24
CA ALA A 282 -7.06 10.87 6.21
C ALA A 282 -7.55 9.43 6.24
N GLU A 283 -8.66 9.17 5.56
CA GLU A 283 -9.17 7.82 5.37
C GLU A 283 -8.19 6.96 4.54
N PRO A 284 -8.11 5.64 4.81
CA PRO A 284 -7.29 4.73 4.02
C PRO A 284 -7.64 4.75 2.53
N PHE A 285 -6.63 4.57 1.69
CA PHE A 285 -6.82 4.51 0.25
C PHE A 285 -7.53 3.20 -0.16
N THR A 286 -8.64 3.36 -0.88
CA THR A 286 -9.22 2.25 -1.66
C THR A 286 -8.38 1.98 -2.91
N PRO A 287 -8.45 0.77 -3.49
CA PRO A 287 -7.74 0.46 -4.74
C PRO A 287 -8.09 1.43 -5.89
N ASP A 288 -9.36 1.85 -6.02
CA ASP A 288 -9.78 2.81 -7.06
C ASP A 288 -9.18 4.21 -6.81
N MET A 289 -9.18 4.68 -5.56
CA MET A 289 -8.53 5.95 -5.20
C MET A 289 -7.03 5.94 -5.54
N LEU A 290 -6.35 4.82 -5.29
CA LEU A 290 -4.93 4.65 -5.62
C LEU A 290 -4.71 4.71 -7.13
N VAL A 291 -5.49 3.96 -7.92
CA VAL A 291 -5.40 3.96 -9.39
C VAL A 291 -5.54 5.38 -9.94
N ARG A 292 -6.57 6.11 -9.49
CA ARG A 292 -6.81 7.50 -9.91
C ARG A 292 -5.70 8.44 -9.44
N ARG A 293 -5.16 8.25 -8.23
CA ARG A 293 -4.04 9.04 -7.69
C ARG A 293 -2.78 8.87 -8.53
N VAL A 294 -2.44 7.63 -8.92
CA VAL A 294 -1.29 7.35 -9.79
C VAL A 294 -1.50 7.89 -11.19
N LEU A 295 -2.68 7.71 -11.80
CA LEU A 295 -3.00 8.30 -13.11
C LEU A 295 -2.82 9.82 -13.14
N ARG A 296 -3.30 10.52 -12.11
CA ARG A 296 -3.13 11.98 -11.99
C ARG A 296 -1.66 12.39 -11.93
N SER A 297 -0.84 11.70 -11.13
CA SER A 297 0.62 11.95 -11.06
C SER A 297 1.32 11.77 -12.39
N LEU A 298 0.84 10.81 -13.16
CA LEU A 298 1.37 10.44 -14.45
C LEU A 298 0.90 11.38 -15.59
N GLY A 299 0.20 12.47 -15.26
CA GLY A 299 -0.36 13.41 -16.24
C GLY A 299 -1.43 12.78 -17.15
N ALA A 300 -1.96 11.60 -16.79
CA ALA A 300 -2.95 10.90 -17.57
C ALA A 300 -4.36 11.38 -17.20
N ALA A 301 -5.25 11.49 -18.21
CA ALA A 301 -6.59 12.01 -18.01
C ALA A 301 -7.37 11.18 -16.96
N PRO A 302 -7.81 11.78 -15.83
CA PRO A 302 -8.42 11.06 -14.71
C PRO A 302 -9.88 10.62 -14.96
N ALA A 303 -10.40 10.80 -16.18
CA ALA A 303 -11.83 10.87 -16.48
C ALA A 303 -12.55 9.53 -16.66
N ALA A 304 -11.95 8.39 -16.33
CA ALA A 304 -12.69 7.12 -16.40
C ALA A 304 -13.65 7.05 -15.20
N GLU A 305 -14.97 7.14 -15.42
CA GLU A 305 -15.94 7.04 -14.32
C GLU A 305 -15.90 5.64 -13.68
N ASN A 306 -15.69 4.61 -14.49
CA ASN A 306 -15.67 3.23 -14.01
C ASN A 306 -14.24 2.79 -13.54
N PRO A 307 -14.12 1.98 -12.47
CA PRO A 307 -12.82 1.52 -11.95
C PRO A 307 -12.04 0.61 -12.91
N GLU A 308 -12.73 -0.15 -13.76
CA GLU A 308 -12.11 -1.11 -14.67
C GLU A 308 -11.32 -0.40 -15.79
N GLU A 309 -11.92 0.60 -16.41
CA GLU A 309 -11.32 1.48 -17.40
C GLU A 309 -10.22 2.33 -16.80
N ALA A 310 -10.38 2.81 -15.56
CA ALA A 310 -9.30 3.47 -14.83
C ALA A 310 -8.10 2.53 -14.66
N GLY A 311 -8.34 1.28 -14.28
CA GLY A 311 -7.31 0.24 -14.20
C GLY A 311 -6.66 -0.07 -15.55
N ALA A 312 -7.44 -0.16 -16.62
CA ALA A 312 -6.92 -0.38 -17.98
C ALA A 312 -6.03 0.78 -18.45
N ARG A 313 -6.45 2.03 -18.22
CA ARG A 313 -5.67 3.23 -18.53
C ARG A 313 -4.38 3.30 -17.72
N LEU A 314 -4.42 2.91 -16.45
CA LEU A 314 -3.22 2.84 -15.62
C LEU A 314 -2.23 1.82 -16.17
N ARG A 315 -2.69 0.62 -16.55
CA ARG A 315 -1.83 -0.39 -17.17
C ARG A 315 -1.23 0.09 -18.49
N ASP A 316 -2.02 0.77 -19.33
CA ASP A 316 -1.51 1.38 -20.57
C ASP A 316 -0.48 2.49 -20.30
N ALA A 317 -0.70 3.33 -19.29
CA ALA A 317 0.24 4.37 -18.90
C ALA A 317 1.56 3.80 -18.36
N LEU A 318 1.50 2.75 -17.53
CA LEU A 318 2.67 2.10 -16.93
C LEU A 318 3.45 1.24 -17.93
N SER A 319 2.79 0.67 -18.95
CA SER A 319 3.46 -0.16 -19.96
C SER A 319 4.35 0.66 -20.90
N ARG A 320 4.02 1.93 -21.12
CA ARG A 320 4.74 2.85 -22.01
C ARG A 320 5.87 3.62 -21.33
N ARG A 321 5.96 3.59 -19.99
CA ARG A 321 6.87 4.43 -19.20
C ARG A 321 7.79 3.62 -18.29
N GLN A 322 8.90 4.22 -17.89
CA GLN A 322 9.84 3.77 -16.86
C GLN A 322 9.61 4.55 -15.57
N VAL A 323 8.60 4.15 -14.81
CA VAL A 323 8.20 4.81 -13.55
C VAL A 323 8.45 3.90 -12.35
N LEU A 324 8.89 4.49 -11.24
CA LEU A 324 8.89 3.82 -9.94
C LEU A 324 7.65 4.21 -9.14
N VAL A 325 6.82 3.24 -8.79
CA VAL A 325 5.70 3.44 -7.86
C VAL A 325 6.10 2.90 -6.49
N VAL A 326 6.14 3.77 -5.49
CA VAL A 326 6.43 3.43 -4.09
C VAL A 326 5.13 3.49 -3.30
N LEU A 327 4.73 2.35 -2.72
CA LEU A 327 3.56 2.25 -1.86
C LEU A 327 4.01 2.05 -0.41
N ASP A 328 3.62 2.95 0.48
CA ASP A 328 3.83 2.80 1.91
C ASP A 328 2.53 2.42 2.63
N ASN A 329 2.68 1.72 3.75
CA ASN A 329 1.57 1.24 4.59
C ASN A 329 0.53 0.39 3.83
N VAL A 330 0.97 -0.51 2.95
CA VAL A 330 0.09 -1.48 2.26
C VAL A 330 -0.48 -2.50 3.26
N ASP A 331 -1.78 -2.76 3.15
CA ASP A 331 -2.52 -3.71 4.00
C ASP A 331 -3.10 -4.92 3.27
N SER A 332 -3.14 -4.89 1.94
CA SER A 332 -3.80 -5.92 1.13
C SER A 332 -3.26 -5.99 -0.29
N GLU A 333 -3.30 -7.18 -0.87
CA GLU A 333 -2.87 -7.43 -2.25
C GLU A 333 -3.74 -6.66 -3.25
N ALA A 334 -5.01 -6.43 -2.92
CA ALA A 334 -5.95 -5.68 -3.76
C ALA A 334 -5.49 -4.23 -4.03
N GLN A 335 -4.72 -3.62 -3.13
CA GLN A 335 -4.12 -2.31 -3.34
C GLN A 335 -2.97 -2.36 -4.36
N VAL A 336 -2.22 -3.47 -4.42
CA VAL A 336 -1.02 -3.57 -5.26
C VAL A 336 -1.33 -4.11 -6.66
N ARG A 337 -2.26 -5.08 -6.78
CA ARG A 337 -2.59 -5.76 -8.05
C ARG A 337 -2.85 -4.82 -9.24
N PRO A 338 -3.59 -3.69 -9.10
CA PRO A 338 -3.85 -2.80 -10.23
C PRO A 338 -2.60 -2.16 -10.85
N LEU A 339 -1.51 -2.08 -10.10
CA LEU A 339 -0.23 -1.49 -10.51
C LEU A 339 0.74 -2.50 -11.13
N LEU A 340 0.39 -3.79 -11.11
CA LEU A 340 1.23 -4.83 -11.69
C LEU A 340 1.01 -4.86 -13.20
N VAL A 341 2.09 -4.58 -13.93
CA VAL A 341 2.17 -4.69 -15.38
C VAL A 341 3.34 -5.58 -15.74
N ASP A 342 3.16 -6.49 -16.70
CA ASP A 342 4.22 -7.37 -17.21
C ASP A 342 5.26 -6.62 -18.09
N ALA A 343 5.27 -5.29 -18.03
CA ALA A 343 6.17 -4.45 -18.79
C ALA A 343 7.47 -4.24 -18.01
N ALA A 344 8.60 -4.60 -18.62
CA ALA A 344 9.96 -4.54 -18.05
C ALA A 344 10.52 -3.15 -17.69
N ARG A 345 9.66 -2.14 -17.67
CA ARG A 345 10.06 -0.73 -17.63
C ARG A 345 9.68 -0.05 -16.32
N SER A 346 8.49 -0.34 -15.79
CA SER A 346 8.03 0.22 -14.51
C SER A 346 8.24 -0.77 -13.37
N ALA A 347 8.40 -0.26 -12.15
CA ALA A 347 8.60 -1.08 -10.96
C ALA A 347 7.70 -0.63 -9.81
N VAL A 348 7.27 -1.59 -8.99
CA VAL A 348 6.48 -1.34 -7.78
C VAL A 348 7.29 -1.76 -6.56
N LEU A 349 7.56 -0.80 -5.66
CA LEU A 349 8.23 -1.01 -4.39
C LEU A 349 7.26 -0.78 -3.24
N VAL A 350 7.07 -1.78 -2.40
CA VAL A 350 6.02 -1.81 -1.38
C VAL A 350 6.63 -1.91 0.02
N ALA A 351 6.18 -1.07 0.94
CA ALA A 351 6.30 -1.30 2.38
C ALA A 351 4.93 -1.74 2.92
N ALA A 352 4.87 -2.95 3.48
CA ALA A 352 3.61 -3.57 3.88
C ALA A 352 3.57 -3.93 5.38
N HIS A 353 2.35 -3.90 5.93
CA HIS A 353 2.04 -4.34 7.29
C HIS A 353 1.66 -5.82 7.38
N ARG A 354 1.58 -6.52 6.26
CA ARG A 354 1.37 -7.95 6.26
C ARG A 354 2.12 -8.60 5.10
N GLU A 355 2.29 -9.91 5.19
CA GLU A 355 2.72 -10.71 4.04
C GLU A 355 1.66 -10.65 2.95
N LEU A 356 2.11 -10.40 1.72
CA LEU A 356 1.26 -10.24 0.53
C LEU A 356 1.34 -11.47 -0.37
N SER A 357 1.34 -12.67 0.23
CA SER A 357 1.72 -13.95 -0.40
C SER A 357 0.98 -14.28 -1.69
N ALA A 358 -0.20 -13.69 -1.92
CA ALA A 358 -1.00 -13.91 -3.11
C ALA A 358 -0.63 -13.00 -4.31
N LEU A 359 0.40 -12.14 -4.20
CA LEU A 359 0.89 -11.35 -5.35
C LEU A 359 1.79 -12.21 -6.24
N PRO A 360 1.55 -12.21 -7.56
CA PRO A 360 2.32 -13.02 -8.50
C PRO A 360 3.79 -12.58 -8.54
N GLY A 361 4.70 -13.55 -8.47
CA GLY A 361 6.13 -13.35 -8.65
C GLY A 361 6.84 -12.47 -7.60
N GLN A 362 6.12 -12.00 -6.56
CA GLN A 362 6.64 -11.01 -5.63
C GLN A 362 7.96 -11.41 -4.97
N LEU A 363 8.80 -10.42 -4.68
CA LEU A 363 10.04 -10.60 -3.95
C LEU A 363 9.90 -9.96 -2.57
N THR A 364 9.66 -10.79 -1.56
CA THR A 364 9.45 -10.33 -0.19
C THR A 364 10.76 -10.31 0.60
N HIS A 365 11.10 -9.14 1.13
CA HIS A 365 12.19 -8.92 2.07
C HIS A 365 11.63 -8.66 3.47
N ARG A 366 11.84 -9.63 4.37
CA ARG A 366 11.46 -9.51 5.78
C ARG A 366 12.54 -8.73 6.53
N ILE A 367 12.12 -7.70 7.25
CA ILE A 367 12.99 -6.93 8.14
C ILE A 367 12.45 -6.97 9.57
N GLY A 368 13.36 -7.08 10.53
CA GLY A 368 13.02 -7.15 11.95
C GLY A 368 13.83 -6.19 12.79
N ALA A 369 13.86 -6.45 14.09
CA ALA A 369 14.80 -5.83 15.00
C ALA A 369 16.25 -5.96 14.50
N LEU A 370 17.10 -4.97 14.81
CA LEU A 370 18.52 -5.03 14.49
C LEU A 370 19.20 -6.14 15.31
N ASP A 371 20.28 -6.72 14.80
CA ASP A 371 21.16 -7.52 15.63
C ASP A 371 21.78 -6.64 16.74
N PRO A 372 22.23 -7.23 17.86
CA PRO A 372 22.70 -6.46 19.02
C PRO A 372 23.84 -5.49 18.68
N ARG A 373 24.75 -5.85 17.76
CA ARG A 373 25.89 -5.01 17.38
C ARG A 373 25.41 -3.78 16.60
N ASN A 374 24.55 -4.00 15.60
CA ASN A 374 23.96 -2.90 14.82
C ASN A 374 23.04 -2.01 15.66
N ALA A 375 22.30 -2.58 16.61
CA ALA A 375 21.47 -1.79 17.53
C ALA A 375 22.31 -0.87 18.42
N HIS A 376 23.40 -1.39 19.00
CA HIS A 376 24.33 -0.60 19.78
C HIS A 376 25.03 0.48 18.94
N ARG A 377 25.48 0.12 17.72
CA ARG A 377 26.08 1.07 16.78
C ARG A 377 25.13 2.23 16.47
N MET A 378 23.87 1.94 16.14
CA MET A 378 22.87 2.98 15.86
C MET A 378 22.66 3.92 17.05
N LEU A 379 22.63 3.40 18.29
CA LEU A 379 22.54 4.24 19.48
C LEU A 379 23.79 5.12 19.65
N ALA A 380 24.98 4.55 19.44
CA ALA A 380 26.26 5.26 19.55
C ALA A 380 26.40 6.37 18.50
N ASP A 381 25.97 6.13 17.26
CA ASP A 381 26.01 7.11 16.17
C ASP A 381 25.14 8.34 16.47
N LEU A 382 24.04 8.17 17.22
CA LEU A 382 23.12 9.25 17.58
C LEU A 382 23.46 9.92 18.92
N ALA A 383 23.79 9.14 19.94
CA ALA A 383 24.02 9.62 21.30
C ALA A 383 25.48 10.05 21.55
N GLY A 384 26.41 9.61 20.70
CA GLY A 384 27.85 9.84 20.79
C GLY A 384 28.62 8.60 21.28
N THR A 385 29.62 8.18 20.50
CA THR A 385 30.40 6.96 20.77
C THR A 385 31.12 7.01 22.13
N ALA A 386 31.71 8.15 22.49
CA ALA A 386 32.41 8.33 23.76
C ALA A 386 31.48 8.08 24.97
N ARG A 387 30.24 8.60 24.92
CA ARG A 387 29.24 8.43 25.98
C ARG A 387 28.80 6.97 26.12
N THR A 388 28.52 6.30 24.99
CA THR A 388 28.17 4.86 25.02
C THR A 388 29.29 3.97 25.54
N ARG A 389 30.56 4.35 25.31
CA ARG A 389 31.73 3.63 25.84
C ARG A 389 31.95 3.87 27.33
N ALA A 390 31.65 5.08 27.82
CA ALA A 390 31.73 5.41 29.23
C ALA A 390 30.65 4.69 30.07
N GLU A 391 29.45 4.46 29.50
CA GLU A 391 28.33 3.81 30.18
C GLU A 391 27.82 2.55 29.42
N PRO A 392 28.64 1.50 29.26
CA PRO A 392 28.31 0.36 28.40
C PRO A 392 27.08 -0.42 28.88
N SER A 393 26.95 -0.63 30.20
CA SER A 393 25.80 -1.33 30.78
C SER A 393 24.49 -0.57 30.58
N ALA A 394 24.50 0.76 30.67
CA ALA A 394 23.33 1.59 30.42
C ALA A 394 22.97 1.60 28.93
N ALA A 395 23.95 1.69 28.04
CA ALA A 395 23.75 1.58 26.59
C ALA A 395 23.08 0.25 26.21
N LEU A 396 23.57 -0.87 26.75
CA LEU A 396 22.97 -2.20 26.54
C LEU A 396 21.56 -2.30 27.13
N SER A 397 21.31 -1.67 28.28
CA SER A 397 19.97 -1.60 28.87
C SER A 397 18.98 -0.87 27.95
N ILE A 398 19.35 0.31 27.45
CA ILE A 398 18.54 1.08 26.48
C ILE A 398 18.26 0.23 25.23
N VAL A 399 19.29 -0.39 24.65
CA VAL A 399 19.15 -1.24 23.46
C VAL A 399 18.14 -2.38 23.66
N ARG A 400 18.18 -3.02 24.84
CA ARG A 400 17.23 -4.08 25.21
C ARG A 400 15.82 -3.53 25.39
N SER A 401 15.65 -2.43 26.14
CA SER A 401 14.34 -1.81 26.36
C SER A 401 13.70 -1.31 25.07
N CYS A 402 14.49 -0.82 24.12
CA CYS A 402 14.03 -0.44 22.79
C CYS A 402 13.66 -1.64 21.88
N GLY A 403 13.79 -2.88 22.35
CA GLY A 403 13.52 -4.10 21.57
C GLY A 403 14.39 -4.22 20.32
N ARG A 404 15.53 -3.50 20.27
CA ARG A 404 16.39 -3.33 19.08
C ARG A 404 15.65 -2.82 17.82
N LEU A 405 14.51 -2.15 17.99
CA LEU A 405 13.77 -1.56 16.88
C LEU A 405 14.42 -0.23 16.45
N PRO A 406 14.70 -0.02 15.15
CA PRO A 406 15.30 1.22 14.65
C PRO A 406 14.58 2.50 15.11
N LEU A 407 13.24 2.55 15.04
CA LEU A 407 12.49 3.74 15.46
C LEU A 407 12.69 4.05 16.95
N ALA A 408 12.64 3.02 17.81
CA ALA A 408 12.83 3.17 19.24
C ALA A 408 14.24 3.67 19.59
N LEU A 409 15.26 3.09 18.96
CA LEU A 409 16.66 3.50 19.11
C LEU A 409 16.90 4.90 18.58
N HIS A 410 16.23 5.28 17.48
CA HIS A 410 16.35 6.62 16.92
C HIS A 410 15.80 7.67 17.89
N ILE A 411 14.61 7.44 18.44
CA ILE A 411 14.00 8.30 19.45
C ILE A 411 14.87 8.42 20.70
N ALA A 412 15.38 7.29 21.22
CA ALA A 412 16.30 7.27 22.36
C ALA A 412 17.60 8.05 22.07
N GLY A 413 18.18 7.85 20.89
CA GLY A 413 19.37 8.55 20.43
C GLY A 413 19.16 10.06 20.31
N LEU A 414 18.06 10.49 19.69
CA LEU A 414 17.67 11.91 19.61
C LEU A 414 17.46 12.52 21.00
N TRP A 415 16.82 11.77 21.92
CA TRP A 415 16.61 12.21 23.29
C TRP A 415 17.93 12.50 24.02
N LEU A 416 18.93 11.61 23.85
CA LEU A 416 20.27 11.75 24.43
C LEU A 416 21.12 12.82 23.74
N SER A 417 20.99 12.94 22.42
CA SER A 417 21.71 13.92 21.60
C SER A 417 21.28 15.35 21.98
N ALA A 418 19.97 15.57 22.14
CA ALA A 418 19.41 16.84 22.57
C ALA A 418 19.71 17.18 24.05
N ARG A 419 20.25 16.24 24.84
CA ARG A 419 20.50 16.40 26.28
C ARG A 419 21.89 15.88 26.67
N PRO A 420 22.98 16.60 26.29
CA PRO A 420 24.34 16.16 26.59
C PRO A 420 24.64 16.02 28.10
N HIS A 421 23.95 16.81 28.94
CA HIS A 421 24.09 16.80 30.39
C HIS A 421 23.41 15.61 31.09
N ARG A 422 22.57 14.84 30.37
CA ARG A 422 21.92 13.63 30.92
C ARG A 422 22.79 12.41 30.71
N SER A 423 22.83 11.51 31.68
CA SER A 423 23.56 10.24 31.54
C SER A 423 22.76 9.23 30.68
N LEU A 424 23.42 8.18 30.19
CA LEU A 424 22.70 7.06 29.58
C LEU A 424 21.91 6.29 30.66
N ARG A 425 22.43 6.21 31.88
CA ARG A 425 21.73 5.63 33.03
C ARG A 425 20.38 6.31 33.28
N ASP A 426 20.30 7.64 33.25
CA ASP A 426 19.06 8.40 33.43
C ASP A 426 17.95 7.95 32.46
N LEU A 427 18.33 7.68 31.21
CA LEU A 427 17.40 7.17 30.21
C LEU A 427 17.10 5.69 30.43
N ALA A 428 18.11 4.89 30.74
CA ALA A 428 17.93 3.46 31.00
C ALA A 428 16.92 3.23 32.13
N ASP A 429 17.05 3.96 33.24
CA ASP A 429 16.19 3.85 34.42
C ASP A 429 14.73 4.23 34.09
N ARG A 430 14.52 5.26 33.26
CA ARG A 430 13.18 5.64 32.76
C ARG A 430 12.54 4.60 31.86
N LEU A 431 13.34 3.82 31.14
CA LEU A 431 12.85 2.77 30.24
C LEU A 431 12.65 1.42 30.94
N VAL A 432 13.02 1.29 32.23
CA VAL A 432 12.84 0.04 32.99
C VAL A 432 11.36 -0.30 33.10
N ASP A 433 10.52 0.66 33.50
CA ASP A 433 9.08 0.43 33.66
C ASP A 433 8.39 0.23 32.31
N GLU A 434 7.81 -0.97 32.12
CA GLU A 434 7.07 -1.34 30.92
C GLU A 434 5.87 -0.44 30.63
N ARG A 435 5.22 0.09 31.67
CA ARG A 435 4.02 0.95 31.55
C ARG A 435 4.35 2.29 30.91
N ASP A 436 5.47 2.88 31.34
CA ASP A 436 5.89 4.21 30.90
C ASP A 436 6.78 4.16 29.65
N ARG A 437 7.37 3.00 29.34
CA ARG A 437 8.32 2.84 28.22
C ARG A 437 7.77 3.30 26.89
N LEU A 438 6.58 2.82 26.50
CA LEU A 438 6.02 3.12 25.18
C LEU A 438 5.56 4.58 25.05
N PRO A 439 4.85 5.18 26.04
CA PRO A 439 4.58 6.62 26.07
C PRO A 439 5.82 7.52 26.11
N PHE A 440 6.90 7.04 26.71
CA PHE A 440 8.16 7.79 26.81
C PHE A 440 8.94 7.79 25.49
N LEU A 441 8.84 6.75 24.67
CA LEU A 441 9.50 6.65 23.36
C LEU A 441 8.80 7.52 22.30
N ARG A 442 8.91 8.83 22.49
CA ARG A 442 8.50 9.89 21.56
C ARG A 442 9.45 11.10 21.57
N VAL A 443 9.71 11.69 20.41
CA VAL A 443 10.44 12.96 20.25
C VAL A 443 9.82 13.71 19.07
N GLY A 444 9.30 14.92 19.29
CA GLY A 444 8.57 15.66 18.27
C GLY A 444 7.34 14.89 17.78
N ASP A 445 7.23 14.70 16.47
CA ASP A 445 6.23 13.91 15.77
C ASP A 445 6.56 12.41 15.70
N LEU A 446 7.78 12.00 16.05
CA LEU A 446 8.17 10.59 16.11
C LEU A 446 7.61 9.96 17.39
N SER A 447 6.82 8.90 17.24
CA SER A 447 6.26 8.13 18.35
C SER A 447 6.18 6.65 18.01
N LEU A 448 6.83 5.80 18.82
CA LEU A 448 6.71 4.35 18.67
C LEU A 448 5.29 3.90 19.00
N GLN A 449 4.66 4.50 20.01
CA GLN A 449 3.27 4.23 20.37
C GLN A 449 2.32 4.51 19.20
N ALA A 450 2.46 5.66 18.55
CA ALA A 450 1.61 6.03 17.42
C ALA A 450 1.78 5.06 16.23
N SER A 451 3.01 4.60 15.96
CA SER A 451 3.29 3.60 14.92
C SER A 451 2.60 2.26 15.20
N VAL A 452 2.56 1.82 16.45
CA VAL A 452 1.84 0.59 16.85
C VAL A 452 0.32 0.83 16.83
N ALA A 453 -0.14 1.97 17.32
CA ALA A 453 -1.56 2.34 17.38
C ALA A 453 -2.21 2.35 15.99
N ALA A 454 -1.55 2.96 14.99
CA ALA A 454 -2.03 2.96 13.61
C ALA A 454 -2.24 1.53 13.08
N ARG A 455 -1.27 0.64 13.33
CA ARG A 455 -1.36 -0.77 12.93
C ARG A 455 -2.45 -1.53 13.67
N HIS A 456 -2.63 -1.26 14.97
CA HIS A 456 -3.67 -1.89 15.77
C HIS A 456 -5.08 -1.46 15.35
N ARG A 457 -5.29 -0.17 15.03
CA ARG A 457 -6.59 0.34 14.54
C ARG A 457 -7.03 -0.30 13.23
N ALA A 458 -6.07 -0.67 12.37
CA ALA A 458 -6.35 -1.37 11.11
C ALA A 458 -6.65 -2.89 11.29
N LEU A 459 -6.65 -3.42 12.50
CA LEU A 459 -6.93 -4.85 12.73
C LEU A 459 -8.43 -5.12 12.72
N PRO A 460 -8.86 -6.27 12.14
CA PRO A 460 -10.21 -6.78 12.37
C PRO A 460 -10.51 -6.90 13.86
N VAL A 461 -11.73 -6.53 14.27
CA VAL A 461 -12.16 -6.52 15.68
C VAL A 461 -11.83 -7.83 16.43
N PRO A 462 -12.07 -9.03 15.86
CA PRO A 462 -11.72 -10.28 16.55
C PRO A 462 -10.22 -10.43 16.81
N ILE A 463 -9.38 -10.03 15.85
CA ILE A 463 -7.92 -10.10 15.97
C ILE A 463 -7.43 -9.10 17.02
N ALA A 464 -7.95 -7.87 17.02
CA ALA A 464 -7.61 -6.86 18.02
C ALA A 464 -8.00 -7.32 19.44
N ALA A 465 -9.18 -7.92 19.61
CA ALA A 465 -9.62 -8.47 20.90
C ALA A 465 -8.72 -9.62 21.39
N SER A 466 -8.41 -10.58 20.52
CA SER A 466 -7.52 -11.68 20.86
C SER A 466 -6.10 -11.21 21.16
N LEU A 467 -5.58 -10.25 20.41
CA LEU A 467 -4.28 -9.63 20.66
C LEU A 467 -4.22 -8.95 22.03
N ARG A 468 -5.28 -8.22 22.44
CA ARG A 468 -5.40 -7.64 23.79
C ARG A 468 -5.30 -8.70 24.88
N ARG A 469 -5.98 -9.83 24.72
CA ARG A 469 -5.90 -10.95 25.69
C ARG A 469 -4.50 -11.57 25.78
N LEU A 470 -3.77 -11.60 24.66
CA LEU A 470 -2.37 -12.06 24.64
C LEU A 470 -1.39 -11.03 25.20
N GLY A 471 -1.76 -9.75 25.36
CA GLY A 471 -0.90 -8.69 25.88
C GLY A 471 -0.33 -8.96 27.28
N ALA A 472 -1.04 -9.73 28.10
CA ALA A 472 -0.59 -10.13 29.43
C ALA A 472 0.53 -11.18 29.41
N VAL A 473 0.73 -11.88 28.29
CA VAL A 473 1.73 -12.95 28.16
C VAL A 473 3.12 -12.34 28.00
N ARG A 474 3.98 -12.63 28.98
CA ARG A 474 5.39 -12.21 28.96
C ARG A 474 6.26 -13.30 28.35
N GLY A 475 7.13 -12.92 27.42
CA GLY A 475 8.07 -13.83 26.78
C GLY A 475 7.42 -14.74 25.74
N ASP A 476 7.89 -15.99 25.68
CA ASP A 476 7.47 -16.96 24.68
C ASP A 476 6.20 -17.68 25.10
N PHE A 477 5.38 -18.04 24.11
CA PHE A 477 4.13 -18.77 24.33
C PHE A 477 3.87 -19.78 23.21
N GLY A 478 3.11 -20.83 23.53
CA GLY A 478 2.73 -21.88 22.60
C GLY A 478 1.27 -21.77 22.14
N VAL A 479 0.85 -22.72 21.31
CA VAL A 479 -0.56 -22.81 20.88
C VAL A 479 -1.51 -22.98 22.06
N ASP A 480 -1.13 -23.78 23.06
CA ASP A 480 -1.97 -24.05 24.24
C ASP A 480 -2.18 -22.80 25.12
N ASP A 481 -1.18 -21.90 25.16
CA ASP A 481 -1.32 -20.58 25.81
C ASP A 481 -2.36 -19.69 25.10
N VAL A 482 -2.47 -19.82 23.77
CA VAL A 482 -3.45 -19.08 22.96
C VAL A 482 -4.85 -19.66 23.16
N VAL A 483 -4.98 -20.99 23.29
CA VAL A 483 -6.26 -21.63 23.60
C VAL A 483 -6.81 -21.13 24.95
N GLY A 484 -5.98 -21.12 25.99
CA GLY A 484 -6.42 -20.69 27.32
C GLY A 484 -6.82 -19.21 27.43
N ARG A 485 -6.47 -18.37 26.44
CA ARG A 485 -6.59 -16.89 26.56
C ARG A 485 -7.35 -16.22 25.43
N ALA A 486 -7.28 -16.72 24.21
CA ALA A 486 -7.61 -15.94 23.03
C ALA A 486 -8.38 -16.70 21.93
N ALA A 487 -8.45 -18.03 21.99
CA ALA A 487 -9.17 -18.85 21.01
C ALA A 487 -9.82 -20.07 21.68
N PRO A 488 -11.03 -20.50 21.28
CA PRO A 488 -11.74 -21.57 21.98
C PRO A 488 -11.29 -22.99 21.61
N SER A 489 -10.41 -23.15 20.61
CA SER A 489 -9.86 -24.45 20.22
C SER A 489 -8.44 -24.34 19.68
N ARG A 490 -7.71 -25.46 19.64
CA ARG A 490 -6.34 -25.53 19.12
C ARG A 490 -6.24 -25.13 17.65
N GLN A 491 -7.25 -25.48 16.84
CA GLN A 491 -7.31 -25.10 15.43
C GLN A 491 -7.41 -23.58 15.27
N LEU A 492 -8.40 -22.96 15.95
CA LEU A 492 -8.59 -21.51 15.89
C LEU A 492 -7.40 -20.74 16.50
N ALA A 493 -6.71 -21.34 17.48
CA ALA A 493 -5.46 -20.80 18.02
C ALA A 493 -4.33 -20.83 16.98
N GLY A 494 -4.21 -21.91 16.21
CA GLY A 494 -3.27 -22.01 15.09
C GLY A 494 -3.53 -20.95 14.03
N ASP A 495 -4.78 -20.82 13.59
CA ASP A 495 -5.15 -19.84 12.58
C ASP A 495 -4.95 -18.39 13.06
N LEU A 496 -5.23 -18.11 14.34
CA LEU A 496 -4.94 -16.81 14.94
C LEU A 496 -3.42 -16.53 14.95
N LEU A 497 -2.60 -17.53 15.28
CA LEU A 497 -1.14 -17.40 15.24
C LEU A 497 -0.64 -17.12 13.83
N ASP A 498 -1.16 -17.83 12.83
CA ASP A 498 -0.85 -17.60 11.42
C ASP A 498 -1.23 -16.20 10.98
N GLU A 499 -2.39 -15.69 11.40
CA GLU A 499 -2.82 -14.32 11.10
C GLU A 499 -1.95 -13.27 11.82
N LEU A 500 -1.53 -13.52 13.06
CA LEU A 500 -0.62 -12.61 13.79
C LEU A 500 0.80 -12.60 13.19
N LEU A 501 1.28 -13.74 12.70
CA LEU A 501 2.55 -13.87 11.98
C LEU A 501 2.47 -13.15 10.64
N SER A 502 1.41 -13.40 9.86
CA SER A 502 1.20 -12.77 8.55
C SER A 502 1.20 -11.25 8.69
N ARG A 503 0.63 -10.72 9.78
CA ARG A 503 0.59 -9.28 10.12
C ARG A 503 1.84 -8.76 10.84
N GLN A 504 2.88 -9.56 11.02
CA GLN A 504 4.13 -9.20 11.70
C GLN A 504 3.91 -8.59 13.10
N LEU A 505 2.92 -9.12 13.84
CA LEU A 505 2.65 -8.75 15.24
C LEU A 505 3.33 -9.72 16.20
N THR A 506 3.52 -10.96 15.76
CA THR A 506 4.31 -12.00 16.41
C THR A 506 5.46 -12.47 15.51
N TYR A 507 6.36 -13.26 16.08
CA TYR A 507 7.36 -14.02 15.35
C TYR A 507 7.61 -15.36 16.05
N VAL A 508 8.13 -16.34 15.31
CA VAL A 508 8.58 -17.61 15.87
C VAL A 508 9.91 -17.38 16.58
N SER A 509 9.94 -17.54 17.90
CA SER A 509 11.15 -17.39 18.71
C SER A 509 11.97 -18.68 18.73
N GLU A 510 11.31 -19.83 18.68
CA GLU A 510 11.93 -21.14 18.70
C GLU A 510 11.11 -22.13 17.85
N PHE A 511 11.80 -22.90 17.02
CA PHE A 511 11.20 -24.01 16.27
C PHE A 511 11.27 -25.27 17.13
N GLY A 512 10.12 -25.73 17.61
CA GLY A 512 10.05 -26.96 18.39
C GLY A 512 10.23 -28.19 17.49
N ARG A 513 11.02 -29.17 17.97
CA ARG A 513 11.31 -30.42 17.24
C ARG A 513 10.06 -31.28 16.93
N ASN A 514 8.96 -31.03 17.64
CA ASN A 514 7.69 -31.78 17.51
C ASN A 514 6.58 -30.94 16.87
N GLY A 515 6.91 -29.90 16.10
CA GLY A 515 5.93 -28.96 15.53
C GLY A 515 5.33 -27.98 16.55
N GLN A 516 5.84 -27.97 17.78
CA GLN A 516 5.46 -27.01 18.81
C GLN A 516 6.32 -25.75 18.74
N ASN A 517 6.02 -24.89 17.78
CA ASN A 517 6.68 -23.58 17.69
C ASN A 517 6.37 -22.73 18.93
N ARG A 518 7.39 -22.01 19.40
CA ARG A 518 7.22 -20.94 20.39
C ARG A 518 7.14 -19.62 19.67
N TYR A 519 6.19 -18.80 20.09
CA TYR A 519 5.90 -17.51 19.53
C TYR A 519 6.19 -16.42 20.54
N ARG A 520 6.57 -15.25 20.05
CA ARG A 520 6.71 -14.04 20.87
C ARG A 520 6.04 -12.86 20.19
N LEU A 521 5.33 -12.04 20.96
CA LEU A 521 4.85 -10.74 20.52
C LEU A 521 6.04 -9.79 20.44
N TYR A 522 6.10 -8.94 19.41
CA TYR A 522 7.05 -7.84 19.43
C TYR A 522 6.77 -6.96 20.65
N ASP A 523 7.81 -6.57 21.41
CA ASP A 523 7.63 -5.85 22.68
C ASP A 523 6.80 -4.58 22.51
N SER A 524 7.03 -3.80 21.44
CA SER A 524 6.22 -2.61 21.16
C SER A 524 4.74 -2.93 20.99
N VAL A 525 4.40 -4.08 20.40
CA VAL A 525 3.02 -4.55 20.23
C VAL A 525 2.46 -5.01 21.58
N ARG A 526 3.19 -5.85 22.32
CA ARG A 526 2.77 -6.33 23.65
C ARG A 526 2.53 -5.18 24.62
N LEU A 527 3.48 -4.25 24.74
CA LEU A 527 3.36 -3.09 25.63
C LEU A 527 2.17 -2.21 25.24
N TYR A 528 1.93 -2.01 23.94
CA TYR A 528 0.78 -1.26 23.46
C TYR A 528 -0.54 -1.92 23.90
N VAL A 529 -0.71 -3.22 23.67
CA VAL A 529 -1.98 -3.88 24.02
C VAL A 529 -2.13 -4.18 25.51
N ALA A 530 -1.03 -4.26 26.26
CA ALA A 530 -1.04 -4.45 27.71
C ALA A 530 -1.34 -3.16 28.49
N TYR A 531 -0.84 -2.01 28.01
CA TYR A 531 -0.84 -0.76 28.78
C TYR A 531 -1.39 0.46 28.03
N GLY A 532 -1.41 0.45 26.70
CA GLY A 532 -1.65 1.64 25.87
C GLY A 532 -2.90 1.61 24.98
N GLY A 533 -3.64 0.50 24.92
CA GLY A 533 -4.85 0.41 24.12
C GLY A 533 -6.03 1.09 24.82
N GLU A 534 -6.76 1.95 24.10
CA GLU A 534 -8.07 2.43 24.52
C GLU A 534 -8.91 1.24 25.01
N ARG A 535 -9.28 1.23 26.30
CA ARG A 535 -10.30 0.31 26.79
C ARG A 535 -11.59 0.69 26.08
N PRO A 536 -12.23 -0.20 25.31
CA PRO A 536 -13.58 0.09 24.82
C PRO A 536 -14.49 0.31 26.04
N PRO A 537 -15.41 1.29 26.00
CA PRO A 537 -16.41 1.42 27.05
C PRO A 537 -17.30 0.17 27.03
N GLY A 538 -17.25 -0.65 28.08
CA GLY A 538 -18.29 -1.65 28.38
C GLY A 538 -17.93 -3.14 28.35
N ASP A 539 -16.66 -3.57 28.34
CA ASP A 539 -16.34 -5.01 28.37
C ASP A 539 -16.28 -5.55 29.82
N GLY A 540 -17.45 -5.71 30.42
CA GLY A 540 -17.68 -6.52 31.63
C GLY A 540 -18.41 -7.80 31.24
N GLY A 541 -17.69 -8.92 31.14
CA GLY A 541 -18.26 -10.27 30.98
C GLY A 541 -17.37 -11.23 30.18
N PRO A 542 -17.16 -12.49 30.62
CA PRO A 542 -16.46 -13.49 29.83
C PRO A 542 -17.39 -14.09 28.77
N ALA A 543 -16.85 -14.34 27.57
CA ALA A 543 -17.50 -14.97 26.42
C ALA A 543 -18.59 -14.11 25.73
N ASP A 544 -18.19 -13.30 24.75
CA ASP A 544 -18.87 -13.25 23.45
C ASP A 544 -18.11 -12.39 22.42
N ARG A 545 -17.31 -13.08 21.61
CA ARG A 545 -17.00 -12.81 20.19
C ARG A 545 -15.90 -13.79 19.79
N VAL A 546 -16.36 -14.97 19.41
CA VAL A 546 -15.56 -16.06 18.85
C VAL A 546 -14.95 -15.58 17.54
N TRP A 547 -13.64 -15.81 17.39
CA TRP A 547 -12.96 -15.68 16.11
C TRP A 547 -13.57 -16.69 15.13
N LEU A 548 -14.22 -16.21 14.08
CA LEU A 548 -14.75 -17.01 12.98
C LEU A 548 -13.84 -16.79 11.76
N PRO A 549 -13.15 -17.82 11.24
CA PRO A 549 -12.43 -17.69 9.99
C PRO A 549 -13.42 -17.48 8.84
N HIS A 550 -13.12 -16.52 7.96
CA HIS A 550 -13.82 -16.20 6.71
C HIS A 550 -15.15 -15.44 6.82
N GLN A 551 -15.07 -14.11 6.95
CA GLN A 551 -15.99 -13.21 6.24
C GLN A 551 -15.24 -11.99 5.70
N THR A 552 -14.61 -12.17 4.54
CA THR A 552 -14.28 -11.07 3.63
C THR A 552 -14.95 -11.35 2.30
N GLY A 553 -15.98 -10.56 1.98
CA GLY A 553 -16.41 -10.32 0.60
C GLY A 553 -17.59 -11.16 0.09
N ARG A 554 -18.83 -10.82 0.48
CA ARG A 554 -19.96 -10.77 -0.46
C ARG A 554 -20.86 -9.58 -0.10
N THR A 555 -20.82 -8.57 -0.96
CA THR A 555 -21.84 -7.54 -1.09
C THR A 555 -23.20 -8.16 -1.34
N HIS A 556 -24.20 -7.83 -0.52
CA HIS A 556 -25.58 -7.74 -1.01
C HIS A 556 -26.27 -6.52 -0.41
N HIS A 557 -26.60 -5.59 -1.31
CA HIS A 557 -27.71 -4.66 -1.15
C HIS A 557 -28.95 -5.39 -0.63
N ARG A 558 -29.50 -4.91 0.49
CA ARG A 558 -30.94 -4.60 0.62
C ARG A 558 -31.17 -3.87 1.94
N LEU A 559 -31.24 -2.54 1.85
CA LEU A 559 -31.94 -1.71 2.81
C LEU A 559 -33.44 -2.04 2.68
N ARG A 560 -34.03 -2.63 3.71
CA ARG A 560 -35.45 -2.43 3.99
C ARG A 560 -35.68 -2.29 5.49
N ARG A 561 -36.11 -1.07 5.84
CA ARG A 561 -36.45 -0.58 7.17
C ARG A 561 -37.58 -1.43 7.78
N LEU A 562 -37.47 -1.74 9.07
CA LEU A 562 -38.61 -1.77 9.98
C LEU A 562 -38.18 -1.18 11.34
N ARG A 563 -38.93 -0.17 11.78
CA ARG A 563 -38.85 0.47 13.11
C ARG A 563 -39.33 -0.52 14.19
N PRO A 564 -38.93 -0.35 15.46
CA PRO A 564 -39.50 -1.10 16.56
C PRO A 564 -40.87 -0.52 16.97
N ALA A 565 -41.81 -1.40 17.30
CA ALA A 565 -42.97 -1.11 18.12
C ALA A 565 -43.00 -2.17 19.23
N THR A 566 -42.47 -1.81 20.39
CA THR A 566 -43.08 -1.75 21.75
C THR A 566 -41.99 -1.90 22.79
#